data_AF-A0A359B7L9-F1
#
_entry.id   AF-A0A359B7L9-F1
#
_cell.length_a   1.000
_cell.length_b   1.000
_cell.length_c   1.000
_cell.angle_alpha   90.00
_cell.angle_beta   90.00
_cell.angle_gamma   90.00
#
_symmetry.space_group_name_H-M   'P 1'
#
loop_
_entity.id
_entity.type
_entity.pdbx_description
1 polymer ?
#
loop_
_entity_poly.entity_id
_entity_poly.type
_entity_poly.pdbx_seq_one_letter_code
_entity_poly.pdbx_strand_id
1 'polypeptide(L)' 'MPIATGYYLGFVFLVIGLLFLGTLLLQYLWNTTIPELFNLKPVSYWQAFRLLLIASILFGGPYIN' A
#
# COMPACT_ATOMS: atom_id res chain seq x y z
N MET A 1 25.42 -12.30 -18.16
CA MET A 1 24.21 -11.67 -18.74
C MET A 1 23.73 -10.55 -17.81
N PRO A 2 24.31 -9.32 -17.90
CA PRO A 2 24.06 -8.22 -16.96
C PRO A 2 22.72 -7.50 -17.11
N ILE A 3 22.11 -7.61 -18.30
CA ILE A 3 20.92 -6.86 -18.67
C ILE A 3 19.69 -7.34 -17.88
N ALA A 4 19.58 -8.66 -17.66
CA ALA A 4 18.49 -9.25 -16.89
C ALA A 4 18.46 -8.75 -15.43
N THR A 5 19.64 -8.64 -14.79
CA THR A 5 19.78 -8.15 -13.41
C THR A 5 19.27 -6.72 -13.24
N GLY A 6 19.46 -5.85 -14.23
CA GLY A 6 18.95 -4.47 -14.20
C GLY A 6 17.43 -4.39 -14.19
N TYR A 7 16.74 -5.23 -14.95
CA TYR A 7 15.28 -5.27 -14.99
C TYR A 7 14.67 -5.75 -13.67
N TYR A 8 15.26 -6.78 -13.04
CA TYR A 8 14.78 -7.26 -11.74
C TYR A 8 14.89 -6.19 -10.64
N LEU A 9 16.01 -5.47 -10.60
CA LEU A 9 16.19 -4.35 -9.67
C LEU A 9 15.16 -3.24 -9.92
N GLY A 10 14.98 -2.84 -11.18
CA GLY A 10 13.97 -1.85 -11.56
C GLY A 10 12.56 -2.24 -11.14
N PHE A 11 12.19 -3.51 -11.34
CA PHE A 11 10.89 -4.04 -10.92
C PHE A 11 10.71 -3.99 -9.40
N VAL A 12 11.72 -4.38 -8.62
CA VAL A 12 11.67 -4.31 -7.14
C VAL A 12 11.48 -2.87 -6.68
N PHE A 13 12.22 -1.92 -7.23
CA PHE A 13 12.05 -0.50 -6.89
C PHE A 13 10.66 0.03 -7.25
N LEU A 14 10.10 -0.40 -8.39
CA LEU A 14 8.77 -0.02 -8.81
C LEU A 14 7.70 -0.54 -7.84
N VAL A 15 7.78 -1.82 -7.45
CA VAL A 15 6.84 -2.41 -6.48
C VAL A 15 6.92 -1.70 -5.13
N ILE A 16 8.14 -1.44 -4.64
CA ILE A 16 8.34 -0.68 -3.40
C ILE A 16 7.76 0.72 -3.56
N GLY A 17 8.09 1.45 -4.62
CA GLY A 17 7.56 2.80 -4.86
C GLY A 17 6.03 2.86 -4.87
N LEU A 18 5.38 1.90 -5.53
CA LEU A 18 3.92 1.77 -5.54
C LEU A 18 3.35 1.47 -4.15
N LEU A 19 4.02 0.67 -3.33
CA LEU A 19 3.59 0.38 -1.96
C LEU A 19 3.58 1.64 -1.08
N PHE A 20 4.64 2.45 -1.17
CA PHE A 20 4.74 3.71 -0.44
C PHE A 20 3.72 4.74 -0.96
N LEU A 21 3.54 4.85 -2.28
CA LEU A 21 2.54 5.73 -2.88
C LEU A 21 1.11 5.31 -2.51
N GLY A 22 0.82 4.01 -2.54
CA GLY A 22 -0.47 3.45 -2.12
C GLY A 22 -0.75 3.72 -0.63
N THR A 23 0.29 3.72 0.21
CA THR A 23 0.17 4.09 1.63
C THR A 23 -0.23 5.54 1.82
N LEU A 24 0.40 6.47 1.08
CA LEU A 24 0.04 7.89 1.13
C LEU A 24 -1.39 8.13 0.66
N LEU A 25 -1.79 7.46 -0.43
CA LEU A 25 -3.16 7.54 -0.94
C LEU A 25 -4.17 7.01 0.09
N LEU A 26 -3.90 5.84 0.69
CA LEU A 26 -4.75 5.27 1.73
C LEU A 26 -4.85 6.21 2.94
N GLN A 27 -3.72 6.77 3.39
CA GLN A 27 -3.71 7.71 4.50
C GLN A 27 -4.56 8.95 4.21
N TYR A 28 -4.39 9.54 3.03
CA TYR A 28 -5.16 10.71 2.60
C TYR A 28 -6.66 10.40 2.60
N LEU A 29 -7.07 9.35 1.88
CA LEU A 29 -8.46 8.95 1.78
C LEU A 29 -9.07 8.60 3.14
N TRP A 30 -8.33 7.85 3.97
CA TRP A 30 -8.78 7.51 5.31
C TRP A 30 -9.01 8.78 6.12
N ASN A 31 -8.02 9.66 6.22
CA ASN A 31 -8.08 10.84 7.08
C ASN A 31 -9.12 11.87 6.64
N THR A 32 -9.47 11.93 5.36
CA THR A 32 -10.52 12.82 4.86
C THR A 32 -11.93 12.25 4.97
N THR A 33 -12.10 10.94 5.09
CA THR A 33 -13.45 10.31 5.03
C THR A 33 -13.83 9.59 6.31
N ILE A 34 -12.97 8.70 6.81
CA ILE A 34 -13.31 7.78 7.90
C ILE A 34 -13.45 8.49 9.26
N PRO A 35 -12.52 9.39 9.68
CA PRO A 35 -12.69 10.19 10.88
C PRO A 35 -13.97 11.01 10.89
N GLU A 36 -14.32 11.63 9.76
CA GLU A 36 -15.49 12.50 9.63
C GLU A 36 -16.81 11.70 9.70
N LEU A 37 -16.90 10.61 8.95
CA LEU A 37 -18.13 9.81 8.87
C LEU A 37 -18.39 8.96 10.12
N PHE A 38 -17.34 8.50 10.79
CA PHE A 38 -17.44 7.51 11.88
C PHE A 38 -16.96 8.04 13.23
N ASN A 39 -16.63 9.33 13.34
CA ASN A 39 -16.08 9.96 14.55
C ASN A 39 -14.84 9.21 15.09
N LEU A 40 -13.95 8.79 14.19
CA LEU A 40 -12.72 8.06 14.50
C LEU A 40 -11.50 8.98 14.49
N LYS A 41 -10.37 8.50 15.03
CA LYS A 41 -9.11 9.24 14.99
C LYS A 41 -8.45 9.10 13.61
N PRO A 42 -7.78 10.16 13.11
CA PRO A 42 -6.95 10.06 11.91
C PRO A 42 -5.76 9.11 12.15
N VAL A 43 -5.27 8.52 11.07
CA VAL A 43 -4.11 7.62 11.07
C VAL A 43 -2.85 8.34 10.59
N SER A 44 -1.75 8.04 11.26
CA SER A 44 -0.40 8.40 10.81
C SER A 44 0.04 7.52 9.63
N TYR A 45 1.11 7.94 8.95
CA TYR A 45 1.66 7.22 7.80
C TYR A 45 1.91 5.74 8.11
N TRP A 46 2.57 5.45 9.23
CA TRP A 46 2.89 4.07 9.63
C TRP A 46 1.67 3.23 10.03
N GLN A 47 0.59 3.88 10.50
CA GLN A 47 -0.67 3.18 10.77
C GLN A 47 -1.38 2.83 9.46
N ALA A 48 -1.44 3.76 8.49
CA ALA A 48 -1.95 3.48 7.16
C ALA A 48 -1.14 2.39 6.44
N PHE A 49 0.19 2.38 6.58
CA PHE A 49 1.05 1.34 6.02
C PHE A 49 0.67 -0.05 6.52
N ARG A 50 0.54 -0.21 7.85
CA ARG A 50 0.13 -1.48 8.47
C ARG A 50 -1.27 -1.90 8.04
N LEU A 51 -2.19 -0.93 7.90
CA LEU A 51 -3.53 -1.18 7.42
C LEU A 51 -3.53 -1.69 5.98
N LEU A 52 -2.70 -1.12 5.11
CA LEU A 52 -2.53 -1.58 3.72
C LEU A 52 -2.01 -3.02 3.67
N LEU A 53 -1.03 -3.37 4.54
CA LEU A 53 -0.54 -4.74 4.66
C LEU A 53 -1.63 -5.71 5.12
N ILE A 54 -2.40 -5.34 6.14
CA ILE A 54 -3.54 -6.15 6.61
C ILE A 54 -4.53 -6.37 5.47
N ALA A 55 -4.89 -5.31 4.73
CA ALA A 55 -5.78 -5.42 3.57
C ALA A 55 -5.21 -6.34 2.49
N SER A 56 -3.90 -6.29 2.20
CA SER A 56 -3.28 -7.21 1.23
C SER A 56 -3.31 -8.67 1.68
N ILE A 57 -3.22 -8.94 2.98
CA ILE A 57 -3.31 -10.30 3.51
C ILE A 57 -4.75 -10.81 3.41
N LEU A 58 -5.73 -9.97 3.74
CA LEU A 58 -7.15 -10.34 3.76
C LEU A 58 -7.76 -10.45 2.36
N PHE A 59 -7.35 -9.58 1.42
CA PHE A 59 -8.00 -9.44 0.11
C PHE A 59 -7.08 -9.72 -1.07
N GLY A 60 -5.77 -9.85 -0.86
CA GLY A 60 -4.78 -10.06 -1.93
C GLY A 60 -4.51 -11.53 -2.28
N GLY A 61 -5.41 -12.45 -1.90
CA GLY A 61 -5.27 -13.88 -2.21
C GLY A 61 -5.26 -14.19 -3.70
N PRO A 62 -4.72 -15.35 -4.13
CA PRO A 62 -4.64 -15.72 -5.53
C PRO A 62 -6.04 -15.84 -6.14
N TYR A 63 -6.23 -15.26 -7.32
CA TYR A 63 -7.40 -15.50 -8.15
C TYR A 63 -7.25 -16.91 -8.76
N ILE A 64 -7.89 -17.90 -8.13
CA ILE A 64 -7.94 -19.30 -8.56
C ILE A 64 -9.24 -19.53 -9.31
N ASN A 65 -9.15 -19.72 -10.63
CA ASN A 65 -10.20 -20.28 -11.50
C ASN A 65 -9.91 -21.76 -11.75
#